data_AF-A0A097IIG0-F1
#
_entry.id   AF-A0A097IIG0-F1
#
_cell.length_a   1.000
_cell.length_b   1.000
_cell.length_c   1.000
_cell.angle_alpha   90.00
_cell.angle_beta   90.00
_cell.angle_gamma   90.00
#
_symmetry.space_group_name_H-M   'P 1'
#
loop_
_entity.id
_entity.type
_entity.pdbx_description
1 polymer ?
#
loop_
_entity_poly.entity_id
_entity_poly.type
_entity_poly.pdbx_seq_one_letter_code
_entity_poly.pdbx_strand_id
1 'polypeptide(L)'
;MSNHSTPLETDWVWTMPNIGTTWCTCGRDPLTGEPLHQVTRPLITRYVLETLGSIPVDMTNKEISLVVLKLWNRQEITPPLADALLASVNAVVGEVQENYPVDTAIAVIKHFSHTVVIRD
;
A
#
# COMPACT_ATOMS: atom_id res chain seq x y z
N MET A 1 26.00 -13.32 19.66
CA MET A 1 25.43 -12.18 18.91
C MET A 1 24.40 -12.76 17.97
N SER A 2 23.12 -12.73 18.35
CA SER A 2 22.06 -13.35 17.55
C SER A 2 21.28 -12.25 16.85
N ASN A 3 21.60 -12.03 15.58
CA ASN A 3 20.81 -11.18 14.70
C ASN A 3 19.46 -11.86 14.48
N HIS A 4 18.46 -11.47 15.28
CA HIS A 4 17.08 -11.74 14.98
C HIS A 4 16.65 -10.71 13.93
N SER A 5 16.84 -11.04 12.67
CA SER A 5 16.06 -10.41 11.60
C SER A 5 14.63 -10.93 11.77
N THR A 6 13.85 -10.28 12.63
CA THR A 6 12.42 -10.54 12.77
C THR A 6 11.81 -10.38 11.38
N PRO A 7 11.12 -11.39 10.83
CA PRO A 7 10.29 -11.16 9.67
C PRO A 7 9.35 -10.01 10.05
N LEU A 8 9.31 -8.95 9.23
CA LEU A 8 8.39 -7.83 9.43
C LEU A 8 6.98 -8.43 9.53
N GLU A 9 6.43 -8.50 10.73
CA GLU A 9 5.09 -9.03 10.96
C GLU A 9 4.12 -7.99 10.40
N THR A 10 3.75 -8.14 9.13
CA THR A 10 2.89 -7.22 8.40
C THR A 10 1.43 -7.68 8.38
N ASP A 11 1.09 -8.74 9.12
CA ASP A 11 -0.25 -9.30 9.16
C ASP A 11 -1.29 -8.32 9.74
N TRP A 12 -0.88 -7.47 10.68
CA TRP A 12 -1.74 -6.43 11.26
C TRP A 12 -2.34 -5.50 10.19
N VAL A 13 -1.58 -5.23 9.12
CA VAL A 13 -2.00 -4.36 8.00
C VAL A 13 -3.26 -4.90 7.31
N TRP A 14 -3.46 -6.21 7.28
CA TRP A 14 -4.63 -6.83 6.67
C TRP A 14 -5.88 -6.77 7.55
N THR A 15 -5.72 -6.45 8.83
CA THR A 15 -6.82 -6.35 9.81
C THR A 15 -7.22 -4.91 10.14
N MET A 16 -6.51 -3.92 9.58
CA MET A 16 -6.76 -2.51 9.87
C MET A 16 -8.12 -2.01 9.35
N PRO A 17 -8.83 -1.19 10.13
CA PRO A 17 -10.02 -0.50 9.64
C PRO A 17 -9.71 0.48 8.50
N ASN A 18 -10.72 0.76 7.67
CA ASN A 18 -10.63 1.70 6.54
C ASN A 18 -10.78 3.15 7.05
N ILE A 19 -9.68 3.77 7.50
CA ILE A 19 -9.69 5.10 8.16
C ILE A 19 -9.26 6.28 7.27
N GLY A 20 -9.02 6.04 5.98
CA GLY A 20 -8.56 7.02 5.00
C GLY A 20 -9.57 7.34 3.89
N THR A 21 -9.10 8.09 2.90
CA THR A 21 -9.79 8.29 1.62
C THR A 21 -9.98 6.94 0.94
N THR A 22 -11.13 6.74 0.30
CA THR A 22 -11.38 5.53 -0.48
C THR A 22 -10.55 5.53 -1.75
N TRP A 23 -9.77 4.46 -1.98
CA TRP A 23 -8.98 4.27 -3.20
C TRP A 23 -9.84 4.16 -4.48
N CYS A 24 -11.12 3.79 -4.35
CA CYS A 24 -12.09 3.70 -5.44
C CYS A 24 -13.37 4.48 -5.13
N THR A 25 -14.06 4.98 -6.17
CA THR A 25 -15.31 5.75 -6.05
C THR A 25 -16.58 4.92 -6.21
N CYS A 26 -16.48 3.59 -6.14
CA CYS A 26 -17.61 2.68 -6.37
C CYS A 26 -18.72 2.81 -5.32
N GLY A 27 -18.44 3.46 -4.18
CA GLY A 27 -19.39 3.67 -3.09
C GLY A 27 -19.20 2.70 -1.93
N ARG A 28 -20.20 2.66 -1.04
CA ARG A 28 -20.22 1.81 0.15
C ARG A 28 -21.42 0.86 0.08
N ASP A 29 -21.25 -0.33 0.65
CA ASP A 29 -22.33 -1.27 0.85
C ASP A 29 -23.38 -0.65 1.80
N PRO A 30 -24.66 -0.59 1.41
CA PRO A 30 -25.69 0.09 2.20
C PRO A 30 -26.10 -0.66 3.47
N LEU A 31 -25.74 -1.95 3.61
CA LEU A 31 -26.04 -2.78 4.78
C LEU A 31 -24.90 -2.74 5.79
N THR A 32 -23.65 -2.79 5.32
CA THR A 32 -22.46 -2.87 6.19
C THR A 32 -21.77 -1.52 6.39
N GLY A 33 -21.99 -0.56 5.49
CA GLY A 33 -21.28 0.72 5.48
C GLY A 33 -19.83 0.62 5.01
N GLU A 34 -19.33 -0.57 4.67
CA GLU A 34 -17.96 -0.80 4.19
C GLU A 34 -17.78 -0.40 2.72
N PRO A 35 -16.55 -0.06 2.27
CA PRO A 35 -16.28 0.14 0.85
C PRO A 35 -16.68 -1.10 0.03
N LEU A 36 -17.37 -0.89 -1.11
CA LEU A 36 -17.76 -1.99 -2.00
C LEU A 36 -16.56 -2.80 -2.51
N HIS A 37 -15.40 -2.14 -2.67
CA HIS A 37 -14.16 -2.81 -3.04
C HIS A 37 -13.08 -2.54 -1.98
N GLN A 38 -12.58 -3.61 -1.39
CA GLN A 38 -11.47 -3.56 -0.45
C GLN A 38 -10.13 -3.66 -1.18
N VAL A 39 -9.11 -2.98 -0.67
CA VAL A 39 -7.73 -3.19 -1.12
C VAL A 39 -7.23 -4.50 -0.55
N THR A 40 -7.16 -5.56 -1.35
CA THR A 40 -6.75 -6.89 -0.88
C THR A 40 -5.36 -7.26 -1.38
N ARG A 41 -4.73 -8.27 -0.76
CA ARG A 41 -3.44 -8.80 -1.22
C ARG A 41 -3.49 -9.26 -2.68
N PRO A 42 -4.51 -10.03 -3.12
CA PRO A 42 -4.65 -10.38 -4.55
C PRO A 42 -4.81 -9.16 -5.46
N LEU A 43 -5.57 -8.14 -5.03
CA LEU A 43 -5.74 -6.92 -5.82
C LEU A 43 -4.40 -6.20 -6.00
N ILE A 44 -3.67 -5.93 -4.92
CA ILE A 44 -2.38 -5.25 -5.00
C ILE A 44 -1.40 -6.08 -5.83
N THR A 45 -1.35 -7.40 -5.63
CA THR A 45 -0.49 -8.31 -6.41
C THR A 45 -0.82 -8.23 -7.91
N ARG A 46 -2.09 -8.15 -8.28
CA ARG A 46 -2.50 -7.93 -9.68
C ARG A 46 -1.94 -6.61 -10.21
N TYR A 47 -2.05 -5.52 -9.45
CA TYR A 47 -1.51 -4.22 -9.85
C TYR A 47 0.03 -4.19 -9.89
N VAL A 48 0.72 -4.95 -9.04
CA VAL A 48 2.18 -5.18 -9.14
C VAL A 48 2.50 -5.84 -10.49
N LEU A 49 1.82 -6.94 -10.83
CA LEU A 49 2.02 -7.65 -12.09
C LEU A 49 1.74 -6.75 -13.30
N GLU A 50 0.62 -6.02 -13.29
CA GLU A 50 0.24 -5.11 -14.38
C GLU A 50 1.21 -3.93 -14.54
N THR A 51 1.79 -3.44 -13.44
CA THR A 51 2.67 -2.25 -13.45
C THR A 51 4.10 -2.61 -13.81
N LEU A 52 4.61 -3.74 -13.30
CA LEU A 52 6.02 -4.14 -13.43
C LEU A 52 6.26 -5.27 -14.45
N GLY A 53 5.19 -5.90 -14.94
CA GLY A 53 5.26 -7.03 -15.88
C GLY A 53 5.61 -8.38 -15.23
N SER A 54 5.95 -8.40 -13.94
CA SER A 54 6.20 -9.60 -13.14
C SER A 54 6.02 -9.31 -11.64
N ILE A 55 6.04 -10.35 -10.80
CA ILE A 55 6.12 -10.20 -9.35
C ILE A 55 7.60 -10.30 -8.96
N PRO A 56 8.25 -9.18 -8.57
CA PRO A 56 9.66 -9.21 -8.19
C PRO A 56 9.85 -9.81 -6.79
N VAL A 57 11.10 -10.12 -6.44
CA VAL A 57 11.46 -10.52 -5.07
C VAL A 57 11.41 -9.31 -4.13
N ASP A 58 11.95 -8.19 -4.60
CA ASP A 58 12.02 -6.93 -3.88
C ASP A 58 11.47 -5.78 -4.73
N MET A 59 11.02 -4.71 -4.09
CA MET A 59 10.53 -3.49 -4.74
C MET A 59 11.19 -2.26 -4.15
N THR A 60 11.52 -1.29 -4.99
CA THR A 60 11.97 0.05 -4.63
C THR A 60 10.80 0.96 -4.24
N ASN A 61 11.09 2.07 -3.55
CA ASN A 61 10.07 3.12 -3.30
C ASN A 61 9.44 3.64 -4.62
N LYS A 62 10.22 3.67 -5.71
CA LYS A 62 9.72 4.08 -7.03
C LYS A 62 8.70 3.09 -7.58
N GLU A 63 8.97 1.79 -7.48
CA GLU A 63 8.04 0.76 -7.95
C GLU A 63 6.78 0.71 -7.10
N ILE A 64 6.91 0.83 -5.77
CA ILE A 64 5.77 0.98 -4.86
C ILE A 64 4.91 2.18 -5.30
N SER A 65 5.54 3.32 -5.57
CA SER A 65 4.85 4.53 -6.02
C SER A 65 4.10 4.31 -7.34
N LEU A 66 4.71 3.64 -8.32
CA LEU A 66 4.06 3.34 -9.60
C LEU A 66 2.83 2.44 -9.43
N VAL A 67 2.91 1.43 -8.55
CA VAL A 67 1.78 0.55 -8.24
C VAL A 67 0.66 1.34 -7.54
N VAL A 68 1.00 2.24 -6.61
CA VAL A 68 0.03 3.14 -5.97
C VAL A 68 -0.66 4.02 -7.00
N LEU A 69 0.08 4.67 -7.91
CA LEU A 69 -0.49 5.50 -8.96
C LEU A 69 -1.47 4.72 -9.83
N LYS A 70 -1.09 3.51 -10.24
CA LYS A 70 -1.93 2.64 -11.05
C LYS A 70 -3.19 2.20 -10.30
N LEU A 71 -3.06 1.78 -9.04
CA LEU A 71 -4.17 1.35 -8.19
C LEU A 71 -5.16 2.48 -7.91
N TRP A 72 -4.66 3.69 -7.63
CA TRP A 72 -5.45 4.86 -7.27
C TRP A 72 -5.87 5.71 -8.49
N ASN A 73 -5.54 5.25 -9.71
CA ASN A 73 -5.82 5.96 -10.96
C ASN A 73 -5.34 7.43 -10.96
N ARG A 74 -4.12 7.65 -10.47
CA ARG A 74 -3.45 8.97 -10.46
C ARG A 74 -2.34 8.99 -11.51
N GLN A 75 -2.09 10.16 -12.09
CA GLN A 75 -1.07 10.32 -13.15
C GLN A 75 0.34 10.54 -12.61
N GLU A 76 0.47 11.15 -11.43
CA GLU A 76 1.75 11.50 -10.83
C GLU A 76 1.70 11.44 -9.30
N ILE A 77 2.86 11.22 -8.68
CA ILE A 77 3.03 11.33 -7.23
C ILE A 77 3.14 12.80 -6.87
N THR A 78 2.08 13.36 -6.29
CA THR A 78 2.13 14.70 -5.70
C THR A 78 2.87 14.68 -4.36
N PRO A 79 3.41 15.82 -3.88
CA PRO A 79 4.10 15.86 -2.58
C PRO A 79 3.26 15.28 -1.41
N PRO A 80 1.95 15.60 -1.27
CA PRO A 80 1.14 14.97 -0.22
C PRO A 80 1.02 13.44 -0.35
N LEU A 81 1.02 12.93 -1.59
CA LEU A 81 0.98 11.49 -1.84
C LEU A 81 2.30 10.82 -1.48
N ALA A 82 3.42 11.48 -1.79
CA ALA A 82 4.75 11.03 -1.39
C ALA A 82 4.88 10.98 0.13
N ASP A 83 4.46 12.04 0.82
CA ASP A 83 4.53 12.13 2.29
C ASP A 83 3.68 11.03 2.95
N ALA A 84 2.46 10.79 2.45
CA ALA A 84 1.61 9.72 2.95
C ALA A 84 2.18 8.32 2.68
N LEU A 85 2.84 8.12 1.54
CA LEU A 85 3.51 6.86 1.22
C LEU A 85 4.72 6.64 2.13
N LEU A 86 5.54 7.66 2.37
CA LEU A 86 6.67 7.60 3.30
C LEU A 86 6.20 7.36 4.75
N ALA A 87 5.10 7.98 5.16
CA ALA A 87 4.49 7.71 6.46
C ALA A 87 4.04 6.23 6.57
N SER A 88 3.52 5.66 5.48
CA SER A 88 3.11 4.25 5.44
C SER A 88 4.30 3.29 5.43
N VAL A 89 5.38 3.64 4.73
CA VAL A 89 6.66 2.92 4.81
C VAL A 89 7.15 2.90 6.26
N ASN A 90 7.24 4.06 6.91
CA ASN A 90 7.70 4.14 8.29
C ASN A 90 6.77 3.39 9.26
N ALA A 91 5.46 3.40 9.05
CA ALA A 91 4.52 2.67 9.88
C ALA A 91 4.67 1.14 9.76
N VAL A 92 4.99 0.63 8.57
CA VAL A 92 5.08 -0.81 8.29
C VAL A 92 6.49 -1.36 8.53
N VAL A 93 7.52 -0.59 8.17
CA VAL A 93 8.92 -1.03 8.12
C VAL A 93 9.76 -0.41 9.24
N GLY A 94 9.31 0.71 9.82
CA GLY A 94 10.03 1.47 10.85
C GLY A 94 11.01 2.50 10.29
N GLU A 95 11.48 2.30 9.05
CA GLU A 95 12.37 3.23 8.35
C GLU A 95 12.25 3.11 6.83
N VAL A 96 12.70 4.14 6.12
CA VAL A 96 12.80 4.14 4.66
C VAL A 96 14.05 3.39 4.22
N GLN A 97 13.89 2.42 3.33
CA GLN A 97 14.96 1.58 2.79
C GLN A 97 15.02 1.72 1.26
N GLU A 98 16.11 1.27 0.64
CA GLU A 98 16.26 1.30 -0.82
C GLU A 98 15.32 0.29 -1.51
N ASN A 99 15.19 -0.91 -0.92
CA ASN A 99 14.39 -2.02 -1.42
C ASN A 99 13.65 -2.69 -0.27
N TYR A 100 12.50 -3.28 -0.56
CA TYR A 100 11.69 -4.02 0.40
C TYR A 100 11.27 -5.37 -0.21
N PRO A 101 11.24 -6.46 0.57
CA PRO A 101 10.59 -7.69 0.13
C PRO A 101 9.20 -7.41 -0.42
N VAL A 102 8.81 -8.07 -1.51
CA VAL A 102 7.54 -7.78 -2.20
C VAL A 102 6.33 -7.86 -1.28
N ASP A 103 6.34 -8.75 -0.30
CA ASP A 103 5.29 -8.87 0.70
C ASP A 103 5.20 -7.65 1.62
N THR A 104 6.34 -7.09 2.01
CA THR A 104 6.43 -5.84 2.76
C THR A 104 5.95 -4.67 1.91
N ALA A 105 6.36 -4.60 0.65
CA ALA A 105 5.91 -3.57 -0.29
C ALA A 105 4.39 -3.59 -0.48
N ILE A 106 3.80 -4.78 -0.63
CA ILE A 106 2.35 -4.97 -0.70
C ILE A 106 1.68 -4.49 0.60
N ALA A 107 2.26 -4.78 1.77
CA ALA A 107 1.75 -4.29 3.05
C ALA A 107 1.82 -2.75 3.14
N VAL A 108 2.91 -2.12 2.69
CA VAL A 108 3.00 -0.66 2.60
C VAL A 108 1.87 -0.08 1.74
N ILE A 109 1.61 -0.66 0.57
CA ILE A 109 0.55 -0.21 -0.34
C ILE A 109 -0.84 -0.36 0.31
N LYS A 110 -1.06 -1.47 1.03
CA LYS A 110 -2.29 -1.70 1.78
C LYS A 110 -2.47 -0.67 2.90
N HIS A 111 -1.43 -0.43 3.69
CA HIS A 111 -1.45 0.57 4.76
C HIS A 111 -1.74 1.96 4.20
N PHE A 112 -0.97 2.38 3.20
CA PHE A 112 -1.18 3.63 2.47
C PHE A 112 -2.64 3.76 2.03
N SER A 113 -3.19 2.71 1.43
CA SER A 113 -4.54 2.79 0.87
C SER A 113 -5.65 2.88 1.93
N HIS A 114 -5.32 2.62 3.20
CA HIS A 114 -6.24 2.66 4.33
C HIS A 114 -6.05 3.88 5.23
N THR A 115 -4.93 4.58 5.12
CA THR A 115 -4.58 5.71 6.01
C THR A 115 -4.39 7.03 5.28
N VAL A 116 -4.24 7.01 3.95
CA VAL A 116 -4.05 8.25 3.19
C VAL A 116 -5.31 9.11 3.25
N VAL A 117 -5.16 10.39 3.58
CA VAL A 117 -6.22 11.39 3.48
C VAL A 117 -5.80 12.41 2.43
N ILE A 118 -6.25 12.20 1.20
CA ILE A 118 -6.04 13.17 0.11
C ILE A 118 -7.19 14.16 0.17
N ARG A 119 -6.88 15.43 0.41
CA ARG A 119 -7.81 16.55 0.22
C ARG A 119 -7.52 17.11 -1.17
N ASP A 120 -8.52 17.10 -2.04
CA ASP A 120 -8.43 17.76 -3.35
C ASP A 120 -8.40 19.29 -3.20
#